data_AF-A0A376UDS4-F1
#
_entry.id   AF-A0A376UDS4-F1
#
_cell.length_a   1.000
_cell.length_b   1.000
_cell.length_c   1.000
_cell.angle_alpha   90.00
_cell.angle_beta   90.00
_cell.angle_gamma   90.00
#
_symmetry.space_group_name_H-M   'P 1'
#
loop_
_entity.id
_entity.type
_entity.pdbx_description
1 polymer ?
#
loop_
_entity_poly.entity_id
_entity_poly.type
_entity_poly.pdbx_seq_one_letter_code
_entity_poly.pdbx_strand_id
1 'polypeptide(L)'
;MSNYDNPYDVGMTGLIGFSSGFHTMMNADTLVLLGTQFPYRAFYPTDAKIIQIDINPASIGAHSKVDMALVGDIKSTLRALLPLVEEKADRKFLDKALEDYRDARKGAGRFS
;
A
#
# COMPACT_ATOMS: atom_id res chain seq x y z
N MET A 1 4.83 14.31 -15.20
CA MET A 1 3.96 14.17 -14.01
C MET A 1 2.60 13.67 -14.44
N SER A 2 2.31 12.38 -14.29
CA SER A 2 0.96 11.84 -14.51
C SER A 2 0.37 11.44 -13.17
N ASN A 3 -0.35 12.35 -12.52
CA ASN A 3 -1.35 11.95 -11.52
C ASN A 3 -2.48 11.30 -12.31
N TYR A 4 -2.48 9.98 -12.37
CA TYR A 4 -3.65 9.23 -12.78
C TYR A 4 -4.75 9.43 -11.72
N ASP A 5 -5.99 9.64 -12.15
CA ASP A 5 -7.18 9.73 -11.29
C ASP A 5 -7.42 8.42 -10.53
N ASN A 6 -6.68 8.18 -9.45
CA ASN A 6 -6.93 7.09 -8.51
C ASN A 6 -7.54 7.67 -7.22
N PRO A 7 -8.85 7.47 -6.97
CA PRO A 7 -9.51 8.02 -5.79
C PRO A 7 -9.03 7.39 -4.47
N TYR A 8 -8.22 6.32 -4.53
CA TYR A 8 -7.67 5.62 -3.38
C TYR A 8 -6.18 5.95 -3.12
N ASP A 9 -5.59 6.87 -3.88
CA ASP A 9 -4.18 7.23 -3.73
C ASP A 9 -3.94 8.04 -2.44
N VAL A 10 -2.98 7.59 -1.63
CA VAL A 10 -2.55 8.21 -0.37
C VAL A 10 -1.08 8.67 -0.42
N GLY A 11 -0.48 8.66 -1.62
CA GLY A 11 0.89 9.07 -1.90
C GLY A 11 1.94 7.98 -1.64
N MET A 12 3.19 8.27 -2.02
CA MET A 12 4.32 7.37 -1.77
C MET A 12 4.84 7.48 -0.34
N THR A 13 5.39 6.37 0.16
CA THR A 13 5.99 6.21 1.49
C THR A 13 7.52 6.23 1.40
N GLY A 14 8.21 6.76 2.43
CA GLY A 14 9.69 6.80 2.50
C GLY A 14 10.27 8.17 2.83
N LEU A 15 11.61 8.32 2.73
CA LEU A 15 12.35 9.55 3.08
C LEU A 15 11.98 10.79 2.24
N ILE A 16 11.30 10.59 1.10
CA ILE A 16 10.79 11.63 0.17
C ILE A 16 9.24 11.53 0.08
N GLY A 17 8.61 10.71 0.93
CA GLY A 17 7.17 10.47 0.95
C GLY A 17 6.42 11.36 1.94
N PHE A 18 5.10 11.25 1.94
CA PHE A 18 4.23 11.94 2.92
C PHE A 18 4.08 11.07 4.18
N SER A 19 4.02 11.72 5.35
CA SER A 19 3.77 11.05 6.64
C SER A 19 2.49 10.21 6.62
N SER A 20 1.48 10.64 5.84
CA SER A 20 0.20 9.94 5.66
C SER A 20 0.36 8.50 5.18
N GLY A 21 1.24 8.24 4.21
CA GLY A 21 1.45 6.90 3.68
C GLY A 21 2.09 5.99 4.74
N PHE A 22 3.06 6.52 5.50
CA PHE A 22 3.69 5.77 6.58
C PHE A 22 2.68 5.41 7.67
N HIS A 23 1.88 6.38 8.13
CA HIS A 23 0.83 6.10 9.11
C HIS A 23 -0.21 5.11 8.59
N THR A 24 -0.60 5.21 7.32
CA THR A 24 -1.55 4.26 6.71
C THR A 24 -0.99 2.83 6.74
N MET A 25 0.27 2.64 6.33
CA MET A 25 0.90 1.31 6.37
C MET A 25 1.02 0.76 7.80
N MET A 26 1.42 1.60 8.76
CA MET A 26 1.63 1.16 10.15
C MET A 26 0.33 0.83 10.89
N ASN A 27 -0.79 1.44 10.48
CA ASN A 27 -2.10 1.21 11.08
C ASN A 27 -2.96 0.17 10.34
N ALA A 28 -2.43 -0.46 9.29
CA ALA A 28 -3.18 -1.46 8.53
C ALA A 28 -3.16 -2.82 9.27
N ASP A 29 -4.32 -3.46 9.40
CA ASP A 29 -4.40 -4.84 9.89
C ASP A 29 -3.89 -5.86 8.86
N THR A 30 -4.01 -5.52 7.58
CA THR A 30 -3.54 -6.34 6.45
C THR A 30 -2.92 -5.44 5.39
N LEU A 31 -1.69 -5.76 4.99
CA LEU A 31 -0.94 -5.08 3.95
C LEU A 31 -0.78 -6.00 2.73
N VAL A 32 -1.22 -5.55 1.57
CA VAL A 32 -1.09 -6.29 0.30
C VAL A 32 -0.03 -5.63 -0.57
N LEU A 33 1.07 -6.35 -0.82
CA LEU A 33 2.19 -5.94 -1.65
C LEU A 33 1.96 -6.45 -3.08
N LEU A 34 1.81 -5.54 -4.03
CA LEU A 34 1.55 -5.85 -5.44
C LEU A 34 2.76 -5.45 -6.30
N GLY A 35 3.57 -6.42 -6.72
CA GLY A 35 4.67 -6.22 -7.68
C GLY A 35 5.69 -5.15 -7.25
N THR A 36 6.04 -5.12 -5.97
CA THR A 36 6.89 -4.08 -5.37
C THR A 36 8.17 -4.64 -4.78
N GLN A 37 9.25 -3.86 -4.86
CA GLN A 37 10.52 -4.10 -4.19
C GLN A 37 10.89 -2.92 -3.28
N PHE A 38 9.90 -2.33 -2.61
CA PHE A 38 10.15 -1.20 -1.72
C PHE A 38 11.15 -1.59 -0.60
N PRO A 39 12.34 -0.96 -0.55
CA PRO A 39 13.51 -1.55 0.11
C PRO A 39 13.61 -1.23 1.61
N TYR A 40 12.84 -0.26 2.09
CA TYR A 40 12.97 0.26 3.44
C TYR A 40 12.21 -0.60 4.45
N ARG A 41 12.87 -1.65 4.96
CA ARG A 41 12.28 -2.63 5.89
C ARG A 41 11.58 -2.02 7.11
N ALA A 42 12.15 -0.95 7.67
CA ALA A 42 11.60 -0.25 8.85
C ALA A 42 10.27 0.45 8.60
N PHE A 43 9.82 0.54 7.35
CA PHE A 43 8.55 1.17 6.97
C PHE A 43 7.42 0.14 6.80
N TYR A 44 7.69 -1.15 6.97
CA TYR A 44 6.64 -2.17 6.98
C TYR A 44 6.08 -2.38 8.40
N PRO A 45 4.77 -2.61 8.54
CA PRO A 45 4.15 -2.93 9.82
C PRO A 45 4.67 -4.26 10.37
N THR A 46 4.95 -4.32 11.67
CA THR A 46 5.37 -5.56 12.35
C THR A 46 4.18 -6.45 12.69
N ASP A 47 3.02 -5.86 12.97
CA ASP A 47 1.87 -6.53 13.60
C ASP A 47 0.71 -6.77 12.62
N ALA A 48 0.87 -6.39 11.35
CA ALA A 48 -0.10 -6.65 10.29
C ALA A 48 0.09 -8.03 9.66
N LYS A 49 -0.96 -8.56 9.02
CA LYS A 49 -0.80 -9.65 8.03
C LYS A 49 -0.24 -9.08 6.73
N ILE A 50 0.81 -9.68 6.18
CA ILE A 50 1.41 -9.25 4.91
C ILE A 50 1.15 -10.30 3.83
N ILE A 51 0.45 -9.89 2.77
CA ILE A 51 0.23 -10.68 1.56
C ILE A 51 1.12 -10.10 0.46
N GLN A 52 1.86 -10.92 -0.26
CA GLN A 52 2.69 -10.46 -1.38
C GLN A 52 2.39 -11.23 -2.66
N ILE A 53 2.15 -10.48 -3.73
CA ILE A 53 1.97 -11.00 -5.10
C ILE A 53 3.10 -10.42 -5.95
N ASP A 54 3.90 -11.29 -6.58
CA ASP A 54 4.97 -10.86 -7.47
C ASP A 54 5.19 -11.88 -8.60
N ILE A 55 5.63 -11.42 -9.77
CA ILE A 55 5.97 -12.30 -10.89
C ILE A 55 7.33 -12.97 -10.68
N ASN A 56 8.22 -12.34 -9.92
CA ASN A 56 9.55 -12.84 -9.60
C ASN A 56 9.56 -13.45 -8.19
N PRO A 57 9.75 -14.78 -8.05
CA PRO A 57 9.85 -15.44 -6.75
C PRO A 57 10.93 -14.85 -5.83
N ALA A 58 12.03 -14.33 -6.39
CA ALA A 58 13.12 -13.75 -5.61
C ALA A 58 12.74 -12.43 -4.92
N SER A 59 11.65 -11.77 -5.35
CA SER A 59 11.12 -10.56 -4.70
C SER A 59 10.35 -10.87 -3.41
N ILE A 60 9.81 -12.09 -3.30
CA ILE A 60 8.93 -12.46 -2.19
C ILE A 60 9.73 -12.49 -0.89
N GLY A 61 9.31 -11.68 0.09
CA GLY A 61 9.94 -11.60 1.41
C GLY A 61 11.33 -10.95 1.43
N ALA A 62 11.76 -10.31 0.33
CA ALA A 62 13.08 -9.67 0.28
C ALA A 62 13.22 -8.52 1.31
N HIS A 63 12.13 -7.82 1.63
CA HIS A 63 12.15 -6.61 2.46
C HIS A 63 11.14 -6.61 3.63
N SER A 64 10.30 -7.63 3.76
CA SER A 64 9.27 -7.72 4.81
C SER A 64 8.99 -9.19 5.13
N LYS A 65 8.33 -9.45 6.26
CA LYS A 65 7.70 -10.75 6.50
C LYS A 65 6.58 -10.97 5.47
N VAL A 66 6.26 -12.21 5.16
CA VAL A 66 5.14 -12.56 4.27
C VAL A 66 4.36 -13.72 4.89
N ASP A 67 3.09 -13.46 5.19
CA ASP A 67 2.16 -14.45 5.75
C ASP A 67 1.45 -15.24 4.64
N MET A 68 1.29 -14.64 3.46
CA MET A 68 0.77 -15.31 2.26
C MET A 68 1.49 -14.81 1.01
N ALA A 69 2.03 -15.74 0.22
CA ALA A 69 2.79 -15.45 -0.99
C ALA A 69 2.11 -16.06 -2.23
N LEU A 70 1.98 -15.28 -3.30
CA LEU A 70 1.52 -15.77 -4.60
C LEU A 70 2.50 -15.34 -5.69
N VAL A 71 2.93 -16.30 -6.52
CA VAL A 71 3.73 -16.01 -7.70
C VAL A 71 2.79 -15.84 -8.88
N GLY A 72 2.79 -14.65 -9.51
CA GLY A 72 1.92 -14.38 -10.63
C GLY A 72 1.99 -12.94 -11.14
N ASP A 73 1.55 -12.74 -12.37
CA ASP A 73 1.32 -11.40 -12.92
C ASP A 73 0.14 -10.72 -12.20
N ILE A 74 0.32 -9.46 -11.80
CA ILE A 74 -0.66 -8.70 -11.01
C ILE A 74 -1.98 -8.57 -11.76
N LYS A 75 -1.93 -8.27 -13.06
CA LYS A 75 -3.14 -7.99 -13.85
C LYS A 75 -4.04 -9.21 -13.96
N SER A 76 -3.46 -10.36 -14.31
CA SER A 76 -4.18 -11.63 -14.40
C SER A 76 -4.65 -12.10 -13.02
N THR A 77 -3.81 -11.96 -11.99
CA THR A 77 -4.16 -12.33 -10.61
C THR A 77 -5.35 -11.52 -10.09
N LEU A 78 -5.33 -10.19 -10.22
CA LEU A 78 -6.43 -9.33 -9.78
C LEU A 78 -7.72 -9.63 -10.55
N ARG A 79 -7.65 -9.89 -11.87
CA ARG A 79 -8.84 -10.28 -12.66
C ARG A 79 -9.48 -11.57 -12.17
N ALA A 80 -8.68 -12.55 -11.76
CA ALA A 80 -9.18 -13.80 -11.20
C ALA A 80 -9.68 -13.64 -9.75
N LEU A 81 -9.07 -12.74 -8.98
CA LEU A 81 -9.39 -12.53 -7.57
C LEU A 81 -10.64 -11.66 -7.36
N LEU A 82 -10.84 -10.62 -8.17
CA LEU A 82 -11.92 -9.65 -8.00
C LEU A 82 -13.32 -10.30 -7.87
N PRO A 83 -13.71 -11.32 -8.66
CA PRO A 83 -15.01 -11.98 -8.50
C PRO A 83 -15.17 -12.80 -7.21
N LEU A 84 -14.07 -13.10 -6.51
CA LEU A 84 -14.05 -13.92 -5.30
C LEU A 84 -14.03 -13.08 -4.01
N VAL A 85 -13.84 -11.77 -4.14
CA VAL A 85 -13.75 -10.85 -3.01
C VAL A 85 -15.09 -10.12 -2.87
N GLU A 86 -15.69 -10.24 -1.69
CA GLU A 86 -16.90 -9.50 -1.35
C GLU A 86 -16.61 -8.01 -1.17
N GLU A 87 -17.49 -7.16 -1.71
CA GLU A 87 -17.41 -5.72 -1.51
C GLU A 87 -17.59 -5.36 -0.03
N LYS A 88 -16.72 -4.50 0.50
CA LYS A 88 -16.83 -3.98 1.87
C LYS A 88 -17.38 -2.57 1.86
N ALA A 89 -18.47 -2.37 2.61
CA ALA A 89 -19.06 -1.04 2.79
C ALA A 89 -18.32 -0.17 3.84
N ASP A 90 -17.57 -0.80 4.76
CA ASP A 90 -16.78 -0.06 5.74
C ASP A 90 -15.56 0.58 5.07
N ARG A 91 -15.56 1.90 5.07
CA ARG A 91 -14.56 2.77 4.44
C ARG A 91 -13.84 3.66 5.45
N LYS A 92 -14.03 3.46 6.76
CA LYS A 92 -13.45 4.31 7.81
C LYS A 92 -11.92 4.43 7.69
N PHE A 93 -11.24 3.31 7.47
CA PHE A 93 -9.79 3.29 7.30
C PHE A 93 -9.34 4.07 6.06
N LEU A 94 -10.01 3.86 4.93
CA LEU A 94 -9.76 4.58 3.69
C LEU A 94 -10.01 6.09 3.85
N ASP A 95 -11.13 6.48 4.43
CA ASP A 95 -11.50 7.89 4.60
C ASP A 95 -10.50 8.61 5.49
N LYS A 96 -10.03 7.97 6.58
CA LYS A 96 -8.99 8.51 7.44
C LYS A 96 -7.66 8.68 6.71
N ALA A 97 -7.26 7.70 5.91
CA ALA A 97 -6.01 7.76 5.13
C ALA A 97 -6.05 8.89 4.07
N LEU A 98 -7.20 9.08 3.41
CA LEU A 98 -7.41 10.18 2.46
C LEU A 98 -7.40 11.55 3.15
N GLU A 99 -7.98 11.66 4.34
CA GLU A 99 -7.91 12.87 5.17
C GLU A 99 -6.46 13.20 5.55
N ASP A 100 -5.72 12.22 6.08
CA ASP A 100 -4.30 12.37 6.44
C ASP A 100 -3.46 12.80 5.24
N TYR A 101 -3.71 12.23 4.06
CA TYR A 101 -3.01 12.59 2.84
C TYR A 101 -3.30 14.04 2.41
N ARG A 102 -4.58 14.46 2.47
CA ARG A 102 -4.96 15.85 2.14
C ARG A 102 -4.28 16.85 3.08
N ASP A 103 -4.19 16.53 4.36
CA ASP A 103 -3.58 17.42 5.35
C ASP A 103 -2.04 17.42 5.24
N ALA A 104 -1.40 16.28 5.01
CA ALA A 104 0.03 16.21 4.72
C ALA A 104 0.40 17.04 3.48
N ARG A 105 -0.45 17.03 2.44
CA ARG A 105 -0.24 17.82 1.22
C ARG A 105 -0.37 19.32 1.44
N LYS A 106 -1.31 19.76 2.30
CA LYS A 106 -1.43 21.19 2.69
C LYS A 106 -0.22 21.66 3.50
N GLY A 107 0.28 20.81 4.40
CA GLY A 107 1.46 21.12 5.23
C GLY A 107 2.75 21.27 4.41
N ALA A 108 2.93 20.43 3.38
CA ALA A 108 4.10 20.49 2.49
C ALA A 108 4.15 21.78 1.64
N GLY A 109 3.01 22.41 1.36
CA GLY A 109 2.93 23.68 0.63
C GLY A 109 3.28 24.93 1.44
N ARG A 110 3.56 24.82 2.75
CA ARG A 110 3.97 25.96 3.60
C ARG A 110 5.48 26.16 3.70
N PHE A 111 6.27 25.30 3.05
CA PHE A 111 7.74 25.36 3.05
C PHE A 111 8.36 25.60 1.65
N SER A 112 7.55 26.02 0.67
CA SER A 112 8.00 26.45 -0.66
C SER A 112 7.86 27.95 -0.85
#